data_AF-A0AAD1DFK2-F1
#
_entry.id   AF-A0AAD1DFK2-F1
#
_cell.length_a   1.000
_cell.length_b   1.000
_cell.length_c   1.000
_cell.angle_alpha   90.00
_cell.angle_beta   90.00
_cell.angle_gamma   90.00
#
_symmetry.space_group_name_H-M   'P 1'
#
loop_
_entity.id
_entity.type
_entity.pdbx_description
1 polymer ?
#
loop_
_entity_poly.entity_id
_entity_poly.type
_entity_poly.pdbx_seq_one_letter_code
_entity_poly.pdbx_strand_id
1 'polypeptide(L)'
;MRKTENGFTGNEQHSAMARLSLDDMIDQLLHSNALSLKLTANPLLADRVWYLTENTCIKAFTANDPQAKKRAHGALFKLYQAWLAEPLSAAAKNQFHPLLCGIRSYIESEWLRVEKKRFAFPIPALNAGNIVEELRDLCQKHPASHHPLFDFLASSASVTQIDYFFKSDSALNLLFFDLVAMGLVGSLPETRAEIAQNLWDEIGQGSQEITHVNLYKDLLKRRDIALPENHFAHLYDWQGLAGYNAFMLGGVNRQHYYKSLGVMAMTELLDPPQYQKLVTGCRRIGLSDRDVHYYSEHIEVDIGHADGWLNNVIVPIGNKNPAALEEVYSGAALRLQTCCDYYDCLLEALRTLADRESEGAAL
;
A
#
# COMPACT_ATOMS: atom_id res chain seq x y z
N MET A 1 -33.27 -11.30 58.19
CA MET A 1 -32.41 -10.26 57.60
C MET A 1 -31.27 -10.96 56.85
N ARG A 2 -31.40 -11.14 55.53
CA ARG A 2 -30.33 -11.67 54.66
C ARG A 2 -29.83 -10.54 53.78
N LYS A 3 -28.51 -10.41 53.73
CA LYS A 3 -27.74 -9.41 52.97
C LYS A 3 -27.96 -9.59 51.46
N THR A 4 -28.07 -8.46 50.77
CA THR A 4 -28.03 -8.32 49.31
C THR A 4 -26.59 -8.30 48.83
N GLU A 5 -26.22 -9.26 48.00
CA GLU A 5 -25.12 -9.14 47.05
C GLU A 5 -25.72 -9.33 45.65
N ASN A 6 -25.52 -8.34 44.78
CA ASN A 6 -25.58 -8.51 43.33
C ASN A 6 -24.56 -7.53 42.75
N GLY A 7 -23.38 -8.06 42.41
CA GLY A 7 -22.35 -7.35 41.64
C GLY A 7 -22.77 -7.28 40.18
N PHE A 8 -22.81 -6.07 39.63
CA PHE A 8 -23.11 -5.79 38.23
C PHE A 8 -21.79 -5.50 37.49
N THR A 9 -21.25 -6.49 36.79
CA THR A 9 -20.03 -6.37 35.96
C THR A 9 -20.37 -6.00 34.49
N GLY A 10 -21.52 -5.38 34.23
CA GLY A 10 -22.02 -5.11 32.88
C GLY A 10 -21.68 -3.73 32.27
N ASN A 11 -21.03 -2.82 32.99
CA ASN A 11 -20.99 -1.40 32.59
C ASN A 11 -19.64 -0.89 32.03
N GLU A 12 -18.53 -1.59 32.27
CA GLU A 12 -17.21 -1.12 31.82
C GLU A 12 -16.90 -1.48 30.35
N GLN A 13 -17.30 -2.66 29.88
CA GLN A 13 -17.07 -3.08 28.48
C GLN A 13 -17.88 -2.25 27.46
N HIS A 14 -19.12 -1.86 27.82
CA HIS A 14 -19.93 -0.98 26.98
C HIS A 14 -19.36 0.45 26.88
N SER A 15 -18.66 0.92 27.92
CA SER A 15 -17.98 2.23 27.96
C SER A 15 -16.67 2.23 27.15
N ALA A 16 -15.91 1.13 27.19
CA ALA A 16 -14.64 0.99 26.46
C ALA A 16 -14.83 0.96 24.93
N MET A 17 -15.84 0.23 24.43
CA MET A 17 -16.16 0.22 22.99
C MET A 17 -16.68 1.57 22.48
N ALA A 18 -17.03 2.51 23.38
CA ALA A 18 -17.56 3.80 22.98
C ALA A 18 -16.54 4.86 22.56
N ARG A 19 -15.25 4.56 22.69
CA ARG A 19 -14.15 5.46 22.37
C ARG A 19 -13.20 4.94 21.29
N LEU A 20 -13.49 3.77 20.72
CA LEU A 20 -12.64 3.18 19.68
C LEU A 20 -12.71 4.01 18.40
N SER A 21 -11.55 4.26 17.79
CA SER A 21 -11.48 4.76 16.42
C SER A 21 -11.93 3.69 15.43
N LEU A 22 -12.24 4.11 14.20
CA LEU A 22 -12.78 3.20 13.17
C LEU A 22 -11.86 2.00 12.92
N ASP A 23 -10.57 2.24 12.73
CA ASP A 23 -9.56 1.22 12.52
C ASP A 23 -9.45 0.22 13.68
N ASP A 24 -9.56 0.66 14.94
CA ASP A 24 -9.52 -0.22 16.10
C ASP A 24 -10.80 -1.05 16.22
N MET A 25 -11.96 -0.45 15.90
CA MET A 25 -13.22 -1.17 15.84
C MET A 25 -13.19 -2.25 14.76
N ILE A 26 -12.69 -1.92 13.56
CA ILE A 26 -12.54 -2.87 12.46
C ILE A 26 -11.61 -4.01 12.82
N ASP A 27 -10.49 -3.71 13.47
CA ASP A 27 -9.54 -4.74 13.94
C ASP A 27 -10.22 -5.75 14.88
N GLN A 28 -10.97 -5.27 15.86
CA GLN A 28 -11.70 -6.13 16.81
C GLN A 28 -12.77 -6.99 16.14
N LEU A 29 -13.50 -6.43 15.17
CA LEU A 29 -14.52 -7.17 14.42
C LEU A 29 -13.87 -8.24 13.54
N LEU A 30 -12.81 -7.87 12.81
CA LEU A 30 -12.11 -8.77 11.90
C LEU A 30 -11.50 -9.96 12.64
N HIS A 31 -10.93 -9.75 13.82
CA HIS A 31 -10.30 -10.82 14.62
C HIS A 31 -11.28 -11.53 15.59
N SER A 32 -12.59 -11.30 15.45
CA SER A 32 -13.59 -11.95 16.30
C SER A 32 -13.89 -13.39 15.84
N ASN A 33 -13.63 -14.38 16.70
CA ASN A 33 -13.99 -15.79 16.45
C ASN A 33 -15.50 -16.07 16.28
N ALA A 34 -16.35 -15.12 16.68
CA ALA A 34 -17.80 -15.25 16.68
C ALA A 34 -18.49 -13.96 16.20
N LEU A 35 -17.96 -13.33 15.14
CA LEU A 35 -18.44 -12.04 14.63
C LEU A 35 -19.95 -12.03 14.38
N SER A 36 -20.49 -13.01 13.63
CA SER A 36 -21.92 -13.07 13.32
C SER A 36 -22.78 -13.21 14.59
N LEU A 37 -22.37 -14.04 15.55
CA LEU A 37 -23.07 -14.17 16.84
C LEU A 37 -23.05 -12.86 17.63
N LYS A 38 -21.92 -12.14 17.67
CA LYS A 38 -21.82 -10.83 18.33
C LYS A 38 -22.79 -9.81 17.72
N LEU A 39 -22.90 -9.78 16.39
CA LEU A 39 -23.79 -8.86 15.68
C LEU A 39 -25.26 -9.24 15.86
N THR A 40 -25.61 -10.55 15.86
CA THR A 40 -26.98 -11.00 16.15
C THR A 40 -27.37 -10.71 17.60
N ALA A 41 -26.46 -10.88 18.55
CA ALA A 41 -26.71 -10.59 19.97
C ALA A 41 -26.79 -9.08 20.26
N ASN A 42 -26.16 -8.24 19.44
CA ASN A 42 -26.19 -6.78 19.58
C ASN A 42 -26.32 -6.09 18.21
N PRO A 43 -27.54 -5.98 17.65
CA PRO A 43 -27.76 -5.38 16.34
C PRO A 43 -27.27 -3.93 16.23
N LEU A 44 -27.34 -3.17 17.33
CA LEU A 44 -26.88 -1.77 17.39
C LEU A 44 -25.37 -1.63 17.13
N LEU A 45 -24.59 -2.71 17.29
CA LEU A 45 -23.17 -2.69 16.97
C LEU A 45 -22.93 -2.47 15.47
N ALA A 46 -23.73 -3.07 14.59
CA ALA A 46 -23.61 -2.88 13.15
C ALA A 46 -23.87 -1.41 12.77
N ASP A 47 -24.98 -0.86 13.26
CA ASP A 47 -25.37 0.54 13.02
C ASP A 47 -24.31 1.51 13.53
N ARG A 48 -23.74 1.23 14.71
CA ARG A 48 -22.67 2.04 15.30
C ARG A 48 -21.43 2.06 14.42
N VAL A 49 -20.98 0.91 13.95
CA VAL A 49 -19.77 0.79 13.12
C VAL A 49 -20.00 1.48 11.78
N TRP A 50 -21.21 1.37 11.23
CA TRP A 50 -21.59 2.08 10.01
C TRP A 50 -21.55 3.61 10.20
N TYR A 51 -22.19 4.11 11.26
CA TYR A 51 -22.15 5.53 11.62
C TYR A 51 -20.71 6.04 11.83
N LEU A 52 -19.85 5.26 12.48
CA LEU A 52 -18.45 5.60 12.68
C LEU A 52 -17.69 5.66 11.34
N THR A 53 -17.96 4.72 10.43
CA THR A 53 -17.41 4.72 9.07
C THR A 53 -17.77 6.02 8.33
N GLU A 54 -19.06 6.35 8.25
CA GLU A 54 -19.54 7.54 7.53
C GLU A 54 -18.91 8.82 8.08
N ASN A 55 -18.92 9.01 9.41
CA ASN A 55 -18.32 10.18 10.04
C ASN A 55 -16.81 10.27 9.82
N THR A 56 -16.11 9.14 9.85
CA THR A 56 -14.67 9.09 9.60
C THR A 56 -14.37 9.48 8.15
N CYS A 57 -15.11 8.93 7.18
CA CYS A 57 -14.97 9.27 5.76
C CYS A 57 -15.28 10.76 5.49
N ILE A 58 -16.33 11.32 6.08
CA ILE A 58 -16.64 12.75 5.95
C ILE A 58 -15.47 13.60 6.46
N LYS A 59 -14.95 13.30 7.65
CA LYS A 59 -13.81 14.05 8.20
C LYS A 59 -12.55 13.87 7.35
N ALA A 60 -12.23 12.64 6.95
CA ALA A 60 -11.04 12.29 6.19
C ALA A 60 -11.02 12.91 4.78
N PHE A 61 -12.11 12.73 4.05
CA PHE A 61 -12.16 12.95 2.60
C PHE A 61 -12.91 14.23 2.22
N THR A 62 -13.83 14.71 3.05
CA THR A 62 -14.53 15.99 2.79
C THR A 62 -13.91 17.14 3.58
N ALA A 63 -13.63 16.96 4.87
CA ALA A 63 -12.99 17.99 5.71
C ALA A 63 -11.45 17.97 5.66
N ASN A 64 -10.86 16.98 4.97
CA ASN A 64 -9.42 16.82 4.81
C ASN A 64 -8.64 16.69 6.14
N ASP A 65 -9.25 16.11 7.17
CA ASP A 65 -8.64 15.91 8.49
C ASP A 65 -7.59 14.78 8.46
N PRO A 66 -6.29 15.04 8.75
CA PRO A 66 -5.23 14.03 8.63
C PRO A 66 -5.41 12.85 9.58
N GLN A 67 -5.92 13.07 10.79
CA GLN A 67 -6.14 11.99 11.75
C GLN A 67 -7.27 11.07 11.29
N ALA A 68 -8.35 11.62 10.75
CA ALA A 68 -9.43 10.86 10.16
C ALA A 68 -8.97 10.10 8.90
N LYS A 69 -8.10 10.68 8.06
CA LYS A 69 -7.46 9.95 6.95
C LYS A 69 -6.69 8.74 7.45
N LYS A 70 -5.89 8.90 8.51
CA LYS A 70 -5.16 7.78 9.13
C LYS A 70 -6.11 6.69 9.60
N ARG A 71 -7.24 7.06 10.22
CA ARG A 71 -8.24 6.08 10.67
C ARG A 71 -8.97 5.40 9.51
N ALA A 72 -9.33 6.14 8.45
CA ALA A 72 -9.97 5.58 7.26
C ALA A 72 -9.05 4.61 6.52
N HIS A 73 -7.82 5.04 6.21
CA HIS A 73 -6.83 4.19 5.54
C HIS A 73 -6.33 3.04 6.43
N GLY A 74 -6.26 3.23 7.75
CA GLY A 74 -5.92 2.16 8.69
C GLY A 74 -7.01 1.08 8.77
N ALA A 75 -8.28 1.48 8.74
CA ALA A 75 -9.40 0.55 8.62
C ALA A 75 -9.36 -0.22 7.30
N LEU A 76 -9.11 0.48 6.19
CA LEU A 76 -9.00 -0.12 4.87
C LEU A 76 -7.81 -1.10 4.78
N PHE A 77 -6.66 -0.72 5.33
CA PHE A 77 -5.46 -1.56 5.42
C PHE A 77 -5.76 -2.87 6.17
N LYS A 78 -6.39 -2.80 7.35
CA LYS A 78 -6.77 -3.98 8.13
C LYS A 78 -7.75 -4.89 7.36
N LEU A 79 -8.71 -4.31 6.65
CA LEU A 79 -9.65 -5.06 5.81
C LEU A 79 -8.96 -5.76 4.63
N TYR A 80 -7.91 -5.15 4.06
CA TYR A 80 -7.10 -5.78 3.02
C TYR A 80 -6.16 -6.86 3.56
N GLN A 81 -5.59 -6.68 4.76
CA GLN A 81 -4.76 -7.71 5.40
C GLN A 81 -5.50 -9.04 5.63
N ALA A 82 -6.84 -9.03 5.70
CA ALA A 82 -7.65 -10.25 5.79
C ALA A 82 -7.40 -11.23 4.63
N TRP A 83 -7.01 -10.74 3.46
CA TRP A 83 -6.70 -11.57 2.28
C TRP A 83 -5.34 -12.26 2.35
N LEU A 84 -4.46 -11.78 3.22
CA LEU A 84 -3.11 -12.28 3.45
C LEU A 84 -3.00 -12.97 4.83
N ALA A 85 -4.11 -13.02 5.57
CA ALA A 85 -4.15 -13.55 6.91
C ALA A 85 -3.90 -15.06 6.93
N GLU A 86 -3.43 -15.56 8.07
CA GLU A 86 -3.28 -16.99 8.28
C GLU A 86 -4.63 -17.71 8.01
N PRO A 87 -4.67 -18.75 7.14
CA PRO A 87 -5.92 -19.34 6.66
C PRO A 87 -6.90 -19.86 7.72
N LEU A 88 -6.45 -20.24 8.91
CA LEU A 88 -7.28 -20.74 10.02
C LEU A 88 -7.67 -19.63 11.03
N SER A 89 -7.14 -18.43 10.86
CA SER A 89 -7.42 -17.26 11.71
C SER A 89 -8.88 -16.80 11.65
N ALA A 90 -9.27 -15.99 12.63
CA ALA A 90 -10.56 -15.31 12.62
C ALA A 90 -10.68 -14.31 11.45
N ALA A 91 -9.58 -13.62 11.10
CA ALA A 91 -9.56 -12.66 10.00
C ALA A 91 -9.91 -13.32 8.65
N ALA A 92 -9.30 -14.47 8.35
CA ALA A 92 -9.60 -15.25 7.14
C ALA A 92 -11.07 -15.71 7.09
N LYS A 93 -11.64 -16.14 8.23
CA LYS A 93 -13.08 -16.51 8.32
C LYS A 93 -14.01 -15.32 8.09
N ASN A 94 -13.60 -14.12 8.53
CA ASN A 94 -14.42 -12.92 8.49
C ASN A 94 -14.22 -12.06 7.22
N GLN A 95 -13.26 -12.40 6.34
CA GLN A 95 -12.87 -11.59 5.18
C GLN A 95 -14.04 -11.24 4.22
N PHE A 96 -15.07 -12.09 4.18
CA PHE A 96 -16.28 -11.90 3.36
C PHE A 96 -17.54 -11.57 4.16
N HIS A 97 -17.39 -11.21 5.44
CA HIS A 97 -18.55 -10.85 6.25
C HIS A 97 -19.26 -9.62 5.65
N PRO A 98 -20.60 -9.65 5.41
CA PRO A 98 -21.30 -8.60 4.67
C PRO A 98 -21.08 -7.18 5.19
N LEU A 99 -21.09 -7.00 6.52
CA LEU A 99 -20.81 -5.70 7.16
C LEU A 99 -19.40 -5.18 6.80
N LEU A 100 -18.38 -6.04 6.87
CA LEU A 100 -16.99 -5.64 6.63
C LEU A 100 -16.75 -5.34 5.14
N CYS A 101 -17.34 -6.13 4.24
CA CYS A 101 -17.34 -5.85 2.80
C CYS A 101 -18.04 -4.52 2.48
N GLY A 102 -19.21 -4.25 3.09
CA GLY A 102 -19.93 -3.00 2.90
C GLY A 102 -19.13 -1.78 3.35
N ILE A 103 -18.48 -1.86 4.51
CA ILE A 103 -17.61 -0.80 5.05
C ILE A 103 -16.40 -0.59 4.13
N ARG A 104 -15.74 -1.67 3.70
CA ARG A 104 -14.62 -1.60 2.75
C ARG A 104 -15.02 -0.83 1.50
N SER A 105 -16.08 -1.27 0.82
CA SER A 105 -16.55 -0.64 -0.42
C SER A 105 -16.94 0.83 -0.24
N TYR A 106 -17.49 1.19 0.92
CA TYR A 106 -17.84 2.58 1.23
C TYR A 106 -16.59 3.46 1.38
N ILE A 107 -15.58 3.00 2.14
CA ILE A 107 -14.31 3.73 2.31
C ILE A 107 -13.59 3.86 0.97
N GLU A 108 -13.51 2.78 0.18
CA GLU A 108 -12.94 2.78 -1.18
C GLU A 108 -13.60 3.85 -2.06
N SER A 109 -14.94 3.89 -2.06
CA SER A 109 -15.71 4.82 -2.89
C SER A 109 -15.48 6.28 -2.49
N GLU A 110 -15.52 6.59 -1.19
CA GLU A 110 -15.29 7.95 -0.71
C GLU A 110 -13.85 8.43 -0.93
N TRP A 111 -12.87 7.54 -0.76
CA TRP A 111 -11.48 7.85 -1.08
C TRP A 111 -11.28 8.14 -2.57
N LEU A 112 -11.69 7.22 -3.45
CA LEU A 112 -11.54 7.38 -4.90
C LEU A 112 -12.30 8.61 -5.43
N ARG A 113 -13.46 8.96 -4.85
CA ARG A 113 -14.21 10.17 -5.19
C ARG A 113 -13.39 11.45 -5.01
N VAL A 114 -12.51 11.49 -4.01
CA VAL A 114 -11.66 12.65 -3.73
C VAL A 114 -10.39 12.62 -4.56
N GLU A 115 -9.75 11.45 -4.68
CA GLU A 115 -8.57 11.28 -5.53
C GLU A 115 -8.86 11.66 -6.99
N LYS A 116 -10.03 11.29 -7.52
CA LYS A 116 -10.46 11.69 -8.87
C LYS A 116 -10.45 13.22 -9.09
N LYS A 117 -10.64 14.02 -8.04
CA LYS A 117 -10.56 15.49 -8.12
C LYS A 117 -9.13 16.01 -8.15
N ARG A 118 -8.18 15.30 -7.52
CA ARG A 118 -6.75 15.61 -7.57
C ARG A 118 -6.18 15.36 -8.97
N PHE A 119 -6.80 14.43 -9.70
CA PHE A 119 -6.41 14.04 -11.06
C PHE A 119 -7.28 14.66 -12.15
N ALA A 120 -8.05 15.71 -11.84
CA ALA A 120 -8.94 16.39 -12.80
C ALA A 120 -8.14 17.22 -13.82
N PHE A 121 -7.22 16.58 -14.54
CA PHE A 121 -6.73 17.03 -15.82
C PHE A 121 -7.70 16.56 -16.90
N PRO A 122 -7.78 17.23 -18.05
CA PRO A 122 -8.46 16.63 -19.20
C PRO A 122 -7.70 15.34 -19.53
N ILE A 123 -8.31 14.19 -19.20
CA ILE A 123 -7.79 12.89 -19.63
C ILE A 123 -7.71 12.97 -21.16
N PRO A 124 -6.54 12.74 -21.75
CA PRO A 124 -6.40 12.77 -23.20
C PRO A 124 -7.35 11.74 -23.83
N ALA A 125 -7.67 11.89 -25.11
CA ALA A 125 -8.45 10.88 -25.82
C ALA A 125 -7.59 9.61 -25.96
N LEU A 126 -7.70 8.72 -24.97
CA LEU A 126 -6.88 7.52 -24.86
C LEU A 126 -7.31 6.46 -25.88
N ASN A 127 -6.32 5.86 -26.51
CA ASN A 127 -6.45 4.69 -27.38
C ASN A 127 -5.18 3.84 -27.28
N ALA A 128 -5.22 2.64 -27.84
CA ALA A 128 -4.08 1.73 -27.75
C ALA A 128 -2.80 2.27 -28.43
N GLY A 129 -2.92 3.21 -29.37
CA GLY A 129 -1.79 3.82 -30.07
C GLY A 129 -1.09 4.95 -29.32
N ASN A 130 -1.73 5.58 -28.32
CA ASN A 130 -1.12 6.66 -27.53
C ASN A 130 -0.96 6.35 -26.04
N ILE A 131 -1.65 5.34 -25.48
CA ILE A 131 -1.64 5.09 -24.04
C ILE A 131 -0.23 4.95 -23.44
N VAL A 132 0.70 4.32 -24.16
CA VAL A 132 2.08 4.13 -23.69
C VAL A 132 2.79 5.47 -23.52
N GLU A 133 2.71 6.35 -24.52
CA GLU A 133 3.31 7.68 -24.48
C GLU A 133 2.66 8.54 -23.40
N GLU A 134 1.33 8.50 -23.28
CA GLU A 134 0.58 9.25 -22.27
C GLU A 134 0.90 8.81 -20.84
N LEU A 135 1.11 7.52 -20.60
CA LEU A 135 1.50 7.00 -19.29
C LEU A 135 2.96 7.36 -18.94
N ARG A 136 3.88 7.28 -19.91
CA ARG A 136 5.27 7.72 -19.72
C ARG A 136 5.35 9.22 -19.47
N ASP A 137 4.60 10.02 -20.22
CA ASP A 137 4.51 11.48 -20.05
C ASP A 137 3.89 11.86 -18.70
N LEU A 138 2.81 11.18 -18.28
CA LEU A 138 2.23 11.34 -16.95
C LEU A 138 3.27 11.09 -15.85
N CYS A 139 4.00 9.98 -15.92
CA CYS A 139 5.06 9.65 -14.98
C CYS A 139 6.16 10.73 -14.99
N GLN A 140 6.68 11.08 -16.17
CA GLN A 140 7.76 12.05 -16.30
C GLN A 140 7.38 13.44 -15.77
N LYS A 141 6.14 13.89 -15.95
CA LYS A 141 5.69 15.22 -15.49
C LYS A 141 5.32 15.25 -14.00
N HIS A 142 5.04 14.10 -13.39
CA HIS A 142 4.59 14.05 -12.01
C HIS A 142 5.74 14.35 -11.03
N PRO A 143 5.51 15.14 -9.96
CA PRO A 143 6.55 15.46 -8.96
C PRO A 143 7.22 14.25 -8.31
N ALA A 144 6.49 13.13 -8.17
CA ALA A 144 7.02 11.88 -7.63
C ALA A 144 8.31 11.41 -8.34
N SER A 145 8.39 11.57 -9.66
CA SER A 145 9.54 11.12 -10.48
C SER A 145 10.81 11.93 -10.24
N HIS A 146 10.66 13.15 -9.71
CA HIS A 146 11.75 14.08 -9.44
C HIS A 146 11.79 14.48 -7.97
N HIS A 147 11.26 13.62 -7.09
CA HIS A 147 11.07 13.97 -5.70
C HIS A 147 12.42 14.13 -4.97
N PRO A 148 12.61 15.18 -4.15
CA PRO A 148 13.89 15.47 -3.48
C PRO A 148 14.33 14.41 -2.46
N LEU A 149 13.45 13.49 -2.08
CA LEU A 149 13.76 12.37 -1.18
C LEU A 149 14.97 11.58 -1.67
N PHE A 150 14.98 11.17 -2.94
CA PHE A 150 16.05 10.33 -3.46
C PHE A 150 17.35 11.08 -3.68
N ASP A 151 17.30 12.40 -3.95
CA ASP A 151 18.49 13.24 -3.96
C ASP A 151 19.07 13.38 -2.54
N PHE A 152 18.22 13.50 -1.53
CA PHE A 152 18.63 13.50 -0.13
C PHE A 152 19.28 12.17 0.28
N LEU A 153 18.66 11.03 -0.06
CA LEU A 153 19.24 9.70 0.18
C LEU A 153 20.60 9.55 -0.51
N ALA A 154 20.68 9.96 -1.78
CA ALA A 154 21.88 9.85 -2.62
C ALA A 154 23.03 10.76 -2.22
N SER A 155 22.77 11.91 -1.58
CA SER A 155 23.81 12.90 -1.23
C SER A 155 24.11 13.07 0.27
N SER A 156 23.11 12.96 1.14
CA SER A 156 23.17 13.55 2.48
C SER A 156 22.71 12.65 3.63
N ALA A 157 21.86 11.64 3.37
CA ALA A 157 21.29 10.81 4.42
C ALA A 157 22.34 10.08 5.29
N SER A 158 22.14 10.08 6.61
CA SER A 158 22.93 9.30 7.56
C SER A 158 22.66 7.80 7.44
N VAL A 159 23.49 6.99 8.09
CA VAL A 159 23.27 5.54 8.22
C VAL A 159 21.90 5.24 8.81
N THR A 160 21.53 5.90 9.92
CA THR A 160 20.24 5.74 10.58
C THR A 160 19.06 6.10 9.67
N GLN A 161 19.21 7.13 8.84
CA GLN A 161 18.17 7.56 7.89
C GLN A 161 17.99 6.57 6.74
N ILE A 162 19.08 6.00 6.21
CA ILE A 162 19.01 4.91 5.22
C ILE A 162 18.36 3.66 5.84
N ASP A 163 18.73 3.29 7.07
CA ASP A 163 18.09 2.18 7.77
C ASP A 163 16.61 2.43 8.06
N TYR A 164 16.21 3.69 8.32
CA TYR A 164 14.80 4.07 8.44
C TYR A 164 14.07 3.92 7.10
N PHE A 165 14.69 4.33 5.98
CA PHE A 165 14.14 4.14 4.64
C PHE A 165 13.84 2.66 4.38
N PHE A 166 14.80 1.76 4.64
CA PHE A 166 14.60 0.32 4.48
C PHE A 166 13.45 -0.22 5.34
N LYS A 167 13.29 0.28 6.57
CA LYS A 167 12.13 -0.09 7.39
C LYS A 167 10.82 0.38 6.76
N SER A 168 10.74 1.64 6.34
CA SER A 168 9.52 2.21 5.75
C SER A 168 9.11 1.53 4.44
N ASP A 169 10.08 1.02 3.69
CA ASP A 169 9.87 0.44 2.37
C ASP A 169 9.50 -1.07 2.45
N SER A 170 9.62 -1.68 3.63
CA SER A 170 9.46 -3.12 3.84
C SER A 170 8.07 -3.67 3.50
N ALA A 171 6.99 -3.02 3.94
CA ALA A 171 5.66 -3.62 3.89
C ALA A 171 5.16 -3.84 2.45
N LEU A 172 5.50 -2.93 1.53
CA LEU A 172 5.09 -3.04 0.13
C LEU A 172 6.00 -3.98 -0.67
N ASN A 173 7.32 -3.88 -0.51
CA ASN A 173 8.25 -4.74 -1.25
C ASN A 173 8.07 -6.21 -0.90
N LEU A 174 7.76 -6.52 0.37
CA LEU A 174 7.47 -7.90 0.78
C LEU A 174 6.11 -8.42 0.28
N LEU A 175 5.24 -7.53 -0.22
CA LEU A 175 3.93 -7.86 -0.78
C LEU A 175 3.96 -8.00 -2.32
N PHE A 176 4.97 -7.45 -2.99
CA PHE A 176 4.93 -7.22 -4.44
C PHE A 176 4.67 -8.49 -5.27
N PHE A 177 5.30 -9.61 -4.90
CA PHE A 177 5.01 -10.93 -5.48
C PHE A 177 3.51 -11.27 -5.48
N ASP A 178 2.81 -11.09 -4.36
CA ASP A 178 1.38 -11.38 -4.25
C ASP A 178 0.55 -10.46 -5.15
N LEU A 179 0.99 -9.21 -5.36
CA LEU A 179 0.31 -8.25 -6.24
C LEU A 179 0.42 -8.66 -7.72
N VAL A 180 1.58 -9.12 -8.16
CA VAL A 180 1.76 -9.68 -9.51
C VAL A 180 0.88 -10.92 -9.68
N ALA A 181 0.86 -11.81 -8.68
CA ALA A 181 0.01 -13.00 -8.69
C ALA A 181 -1.49 -12.65 -8.77
N MET A 182 -1.95 -11.66 -8.00
CA MET A 182 -3.32 -11.16 -8.06
C MET A 182 -3.66 -10.55 -9.43
N GLY A 183 -2.70 -9.86 -10.06
CA GLY A 183 -2.83 -9.33 -11.42
C GLY A 183 -3.00 -10.40 -12.49
N LEU A 184 -2.47 -11.60 -12.27
CA LEU A 184 -2.61 -12.72 -13.21
C LEU A 184 -4.03 -13.31 -13.24
N VAL A 185 -4.75 -13.29 -12.11
CA VAL A 185 -6.05 -13.96 -11.95
C VAL A 185 -7.12 -13.31 -12.82
N GLY A 186 -7.66 -14.09 -13.77
CA GLY A 186 -8.70 -13.59 -14.69
C GLY A 186 -8.21 -12.54 -15.68
N SER A 187 -6.88 -12.47 -15.89
CA SER A 187 -6.26 -11.66 -16.93
C SER A 187 -6.57 -12.17 -18.33
N LEU A 188 -6.45 -11.25 -19.29
CA LEU A 188 -6.64 -11.48 -20.71
C LEU A 188 -5.58 -12.50 -21.20
N PRO A 189 -5.93 -13.58 -21.94
CA PRO A 189 -4.98 -14.65 -22.24
C PRO A 189 -3.67 -14.20 -22.88
N GLU A 190 -3.72 -13.25 -23.81
CA GLU A 190 -2.56 -12.69 -24.50
C GLU A 190 -1.62 -11.87 -23.59
N THR A 191 -2.08 -11.41 -22.43
CA THR A 191 -1.25 -10.67 -21.46
C THR A 191 -0.56 -11.59 -20.45
N ARG A 192 -0.94 -12.87 -20.39
CA ARG A 192 -0.47 -13.81 -19.35
C ARG A 192 1.00 -14.13 -19.44
N ALA A 193 1.58 -14.13 -20.64
CA ALA A 193 2.99 -14.42 -20.83
C ALA A 193 3.85 -13.38 -20.10
N GLU A 194 3.51 -12.09 -20.26
CA GLU A 194 4.22 -11.00 -19.59
C GLU A 194 4.05 -11.04 -18.07
N ILE A 195 2.80 -11.14 -17.59
CA ILE A 195 2.52 -11.17 -16.14
C ILE A 195 3.17 -12.40 -15.48
N ALA A 196 3.18 -13.55 -16.16
CA ALA A 196 3.82 -14.75 -15.64
C ALA A 196 5.35 -14.67 -15.67
N GLN A 197 5.94 -13.97 -16.65
CA GLN A 197 7.38 -13.72 -16.69
C GLN A 197 7.79 -12.83 -15.51
N ASN A 198 7.10 -11.72 -15.28
CA ASN A 198 7.35 -10.87 -14.11
C ASN A 198 7.19 -11.67 -12.81
N LEU A 199 6.14 -12.49 -12.67
CA LEU A 199 5.97 -13.37 -11.51
C LEU A 199 7.12 -14.38 -11.33
N TRP A 200 7.66 -14.90 -12.44
CA TRP A 200 8.79 -15.83 -12.44
C TRP A 200 10.08 -15.16 -11.97
N ASP A 201 10.28 -13.91 -12.34
CA ASP A 201 11.42 -13.10 -11.91
C ASP A 201 11.32 -12.75 -10.40
N GLU A 202 10.14 -12.38 -9.90
CA GLU A 202 9.88 -12.13 -8.46
C GLU A 202 10.25 -13.32 -7.56
N ILE A 203 10.04 -14.55 -8.05
CA ILE A 203 10.40 -15.79 -7.32
C ILE A 203 11.83 -16.25 -7.61
N GLY A 204 12.70 -15.36 -8.09
CA GLY A 204 14.11 -15.63 -8.30
C GLY A 204 14.35 -16.73 -9.33
N GLN A 205 13.46 -16.84 -10.32
CA GLN A 205 13.53 -17.85 -11.38
C GLN A 205 13.64 -19.29 -10.83
N GLY A 206 12.92 -19.57 -9.73
CA GLY A 206 12.89 -20.87 -9.06
C GLY A 206 14.00 -21.08 -8.03
N SER A 207 14.90 -20.11 -7.84
CA SER A 207 15.88 -20.14 -6.76
C SER A 207 15.32 -19.52 -5.49
N GLN A 208 15.35 -20.29 -4.39
CA GLN A 208 14.92 -19.79 -3.09
C GLN A 208 15.84 -18.71 -2.53
N GLU A 209 17.09 -18.61 -2.98
CA GLU A 209 18.05 -17.64 -2.44
C GLU A 209 17.85 -16.23 -3.00
N ILE A 210 17.48 -16.13 -4.28
CA ILE A 210 17.40 -14.86 -5.01
C ILE A 210 15.96 -14.43 -5.30
N THR A 211 14.96 -15.01 -4.62
CA THR A 211 13.61 -14.40 -4.62
C THR A 211 13.73 -12.98 -4.11
N HIS A 212 13.01 -12.03 -4.70
CA HIS A 212 13.12 -10.61 -4.33
C HIS A 212 12.78 -10.38 -2.85
N VAL A 213 11.80 -11.11 -2.33
CA VAL A 213 11.46 -11.14 -0.90
C VAL A 213 12.65 -11.55 -0.02
N ASN A 214 13.42 -12.58 -0.41
CA ASN A 214 14.56 -13.04 0.37
C ASN A 214 15.78 -12.12 0.21
N LEU A 215 15.98 -11.50 -0.95
CA LEU A 215 16.98 -10.45 -1.13
C LEU A 215 16.70 -9.25 -0.22
N TYR A 216 15.43 -8.83 -0.12
CA TYR A 216 15.03 -7.77 0.79
C TYR A 216 15.24 -8.15 2.27
N LYS A 217 14.89 -9.38 2.65
CA LYS A 217 15.14 -9.90 4.00
C LYS A 217 16.63 -10.02 4.31
N ASP A 218 17.47 -10.41 3.35
CA ASP A 218 18.93 -10.43 3.51
C ASP A 218 19.47 -9.02 3.72
N LEU A 219 18.99 -8.03 2.95
CA LEU A 219 19.31 -6.62 3.16
C LEU A 219 19.02 -6.20 4.61
N LEU A 220 17.81 -6.41 5.12
CA LEU A 220 17.46 -6.04 6.49
C LEU A 220 18.32 -6.76 7.52
N LYS A 221 18.54 -8.07 7.34
CA LYS A 221 19.37 -8.88 8.23
C LYS A 221 20.82 -8.39 8.28
N ARG A 222 21.39 -8.00 7.14
CA ARG A 222 22.78 -7.48 7.04
C ARG A 222 22.93 -6.09 7.64
N ARG A 223 21.82 -5.38 7.85
CA ARG A 223 21.74 -4.11 8.59
C ARG A 223 21.37 -4.30 10.06
N ASP A 224 21.32 -5.55 10.55
CA ASP A 224 20.86 -5.90 11.90
C ASP A 224 19.44 -5.36 12.23
N ILE A 225 18.60 -5.24 11.20
CA ILE A 225 17.21 -4.80 11.32
C ILE A 225 16.31 -6.04 11.45
N ALA A 226 15.79 -6.26 12.66
CA ALA A 226 14.80 -7.30 12.90
C ALA A 226 13.46 -6.93 12.24
N LEU A 227 13.01 -7.76 11.28
CA LEU A 227 11.72 -7.59 10.60
C LEU A 227 10.57 -8.00 11.54
N PRO A 228 9.68 -7.08 11.97
CA PRO A 228 8.52 -7.42 12.77
C PRO A 228 7.42 -8.08 11.92
N GLU A 229 6.46 -8.75 12.57
CA GLU A 229 5.33 -9.42 11.88
C GLU A 229 4.51 -8.47 10.99
N ASN A 230 4.38 -7.20 11.38
CA ASN A 230 3.66 -6.21 10.58
C ASN A 230 4.51 -5.53 9.49
N HIS A 231 5.72 -6.04 9.23
CA HIS A 231 6.64 -5.53 8.20
C HIS A 231 6.84 -4.01 8.26
N PHE A 232 6.94 -3.46 9.48
CA PHE A 232 7.07 -2.02 9.74
C PHE A 232 5.89 -1.14 9.31
N ALA A 233 4.72 -1.70 8.98
CA ALA A 233 3.53 -0.93 8.63
C ALA A 233 3.08 0.04 9.75
N HIS A 234 3.50 -0.17 11.00
CA HIS A 234 3.27 0.76 12.11
C HIS A 234 4.00 2.11 11.96
N LEU A 235 5.02 2.19 11.09
CA LEU A 235 5.70 3.45 10.75
C LEU A 235 4.85 4.32 9.82
N TYR A 236 3.84 3.76 9.16
CA TYR A 236 3.01 4.51 8.22
C TYR A 236 2.06 5.48 8.93
N ASP A 237 2.05 6.71 8.43
CA ASP A 237 0.89 7.56 8.52
C ASP A 237 -0.06 7.30 7.34
N TRP A 238 -1.11 8.10 7.19
CA TRP A 238 -2.14 7.90 6.18
C TRP A 238 -1.59 7.84 4.75
N GLN A 239 -0.48 8.52 4.45
CA GLN A 239 0.15 8.53 3.13
C GLN A 239 0.73 7.16 2.75
N GLY A 240 1.50 6.54 3.65
CA GLY A 240 2.04 5.20 3.44
C GLY A 240 0.93 4.15 3.36
N LEU A 241 -0.09 4.28 4.21
CA LEU A 241 -1.28 3.41 4.16
C LEU A 241 -2.05 3.60 2.84
N ALA A 242 -2.19 4.83 2.33
CA ALA A 242 -2.84 5.08 1.05
C ALA A 242 -2.07 4.45 -0.12
N GLY A 243 -0.73 4.52 -0.12
CA GLY A 243 0.12 3.83 -1.09
C GLY A 243 -0.09 2.32 -1.08
N TYR A 244 -0.01 1.68 0.08
CA TYR A 244 -0.29 0.25 0.24
C TYR A 244 -1.70 -0.13 -0.24
N ASN A 245 -2.69 0.65 0.19
CA ASN A 245 -4.10 0.43 -0.15
C ASN A 245 -4.38 0.57 -1.65
N ALA A 246 -3.61 1.38 -2.39
CA ALA A 246 -3.79 1.54 -3.84
C ALA A 246 -3.53 0.24 -4.61
N PHE A 247 -2.54 -0.56 -4.16
CA PHE A 247 -2.27 -1.88 -4.72
C PHE A 247 -3.37 -2.88 -4.36
N MET A 248 -3.68 -2.99 -3.06
CA MET A 248 -4.66 -3.97 -2.58
C MET A 248 -6.08 -3.70 -3.10
N LEU A 249 -6.46 -2.44 -3.29
CA LEU A 249 -7.72 -2.04 -3.93
C LEU A 249 -7.94 -2.81 -5.24
N GLY A 250 -6.92 -2.86 -6.09
CA GLY A 250 -6.97 -3.57 -7.35
C GLY A 250 -6.79 -5.08 -7.22
N GLY A 251 -5.92 -5.51 -6.30
CA GLY A 251 -5.59 -6.92 -6.09
C GLY A 251 -6.77 -7.76 -5.58
N VAL A 252 -7.63 -7.17 -4.72
CA VAL A 252 -8.71 -7.92 -4.07
C VAL A 252 -10.12 -7.51 -4.50
N ASN A 253 -10.25 -6.47 -5.32
CA ASN A 253 -11.53 -6.02 -5.84
C ASN A 253 -11.51 -5.96 -7.38
N ARG A 254 -12.13 -6.96 -8.00
CA ARG A 254 -12.11 -7.16 -9.46
C ARG A 254 -12.64 -5.97 -10.26
N GLN A 255 -13.51 -5.15 -9.68
CA GLN A 255 -14.03 -3.93 -10.32
C GLN A 255 -12.93 -2.89 -10.57
N HIS A 256 -11.81 -2.98 -9.84
CA HIS A 256 -10.66 -2.08 -9.94
C HIS A 256 -9.46 -2.73 -10.64
N TYR A 257 -9.63 -3.88 -11.30
CA TYR A 257 -8.58 -4.57 -12.03
C TYR A 257 -7.82 -3.66 -13.00
N TYR A 258 -8.50 -2.91 -13.87
CA TYR A 258 -7.78 -2.03 -14.81
C TYR A 258 -7.02 -0.91 -14.12
N LYS A 259 -7.54 -0.41 -13.00
CA LYS A 259 -6.83 0.55 -12.15
C LYS A 259 -5.57 -0.07 -11.55
N SER A 260 -5.63 -1.34 -11.13
CA SER A 260 -4.48 -2.07 -10.61
C SER A 260 -3.36 -2.17 -11.63
N LEU A 261 -3.66 -2.39 -12.91
CA LEU A 261 -2.64 -2.44 -13.97
C LEU A 261 -1.91 -1.10 -14.13
N GLY A 262 -2.64 0.02 -14.00
CA GLY A 262 -2.04 1.35 -13.97
C GLY A 262 -1.13 1.56 -12.75
N VAL A 263 -1.57 1.06 -11.58
CA VAL A 263 -0.77 1.11 -10.35
C VAL A 263 0.51 0.28 -10.48
N MET A 264 0.44 -0.92 -11.04
CA MET A 264 1.60 -1.79 -11.29
C MET A 264 2.56 -1.13 -12.30
N ALA A 265 2.07 -0.72 -13.47
CA ALA A 265 2.92 -0.14 -14.52
C ALA A 265 3.63 1.15 -14.08
N MET A 266 3.00 1.98 -13.24
CA MET A 266 3.68 3.18 -12.72
C MET A 266 4.75 2.84 -11.69
N THR A 267 4.63 1.73 -10.96
CA THR A 267 5.65 1.30 -9.99
C THR A 267 6.93 0.92 -10.73
N GLU A 268 6.80 0.04 -11.72
CA GLU A 268 7.91 -0.41 -12.59
C GLU A 268 8.59 0.76 -13.33
N LEU A 269 7.85 1.80 -13.71
CA LEU A 269 8.43 3.00 -14.33
C LEU A 269 9.15 3.93 -13.34
N LEU A 270 8.64 4.04 -12.12
CA LEU A 270 9.05 5.04 -11.14
C LEU A 270 10.31 4.62 -10.37
N ASP A 271 10.43 3.33 -10.09
CA ASP A 271 11.38 2.79 -9.14
C ASP A 271 12.84 2.77 -9.65
N PRO A 272 13.17 2.41 -10.92
CA PRO A 272 14.57 2.25 -11.33
C PRO A 272 15.44 3.52 -11.17
N PRO A 273 15.01 4.72 -11.62
CA PRO A 273 15.80 5.93 -11.42
C PRO A 273 15.98 6.30 -9.93
N GLN A 274 15.00 5.94 -9.09
CA GLN A 274 15.00 6.22 -7.66
C GLN A 274 15.91 5.25 -6.90
N TYR A 275 15.85 3.96 -7.22
CA TYR A 275 16.75 2.94 -6.70
C TYR A 275 18.19 3.20 -7.10
N GLN A 276 18.46 3.72 -8.30
CA GLN A 276 19.81 4.13 -8.67
C GLN A 276 20.39 5.20 -7.73
N LYS A 277 19.57 6.17 -7.32
CA LYS A 277 19.93 7.20 -6.34
C LYS A 277 20.10 6.61 -4.93
N LEU A 278 19.20 5.72 -4.50
CA LEU A 278 19.31 5.03 -3.22
C LEU A 278 20.60 4.19 -3.12
N VAL A 279 20.91 3.39 -4.14
CA VAL A 279 22.14 2.58 -4.22
C VAL A 279 23.39 3.47 -4.13
N THR A 280 23.36 4.64 -4.78
CA THR A 280 24.44 5.65 -4.67
C THR A 280 24.62 6.11 -3.22
N GLY A 281 23.52 6.42 -2.53
CA GLY A 281 23.54 6.80 -1.11
C GLY A 281 24.03 5.69 -0.19
N CYS A 282 23.63 4.45 -0.46
CA CYS A 282 24.07 3.27 0.28
C CYS A 282 25.58 3.05 0.14
N ARG A 283 26.11 3.11 -1.09
CA ARG A 283 27.56 2.98 -1.35
C ARG A 283 28.36 4.10 -0.67
N ARG A 284 27.83 5.33 -0.65
CA ARG A 284 28.45 6.47 0.07
C ARG A 284 28.67 6.16 1.54
N ILE A 285 27.71 5.50 2.20
CA ILE A 285 27.79 5.16 3.62
C ILE A 285 28.45 3.78 3.89
N GLY A 286 29.06 3.18 2.86
CA GLY A 286 29.87 1.97 2.99
C GLY A 286 29.15 0.64 2.80
N LEU A 287 27.90 0.62 2.28
CA LEU A 287 27.25 -0.64 1.90
C LEU A 287 27.90 -1.22 0.64
N SER A 288 28.12 -2.53 0.66
CA SER A 288 28.64 -3.32 -0.46
C SER A 288 27.56 -3.65 -1.49
N ASP A 289 27.95 -4.11 -2.67
CA ASP A 289 27.00 -4.54 -3.72
C ASP A 289 26.06 -5.64 -3.26
N ARG A 290 26.53 -6.52 -2.36
CA ARG A 290 25.68 -7.55 -1.75
C ARG A 290 24.61 -6.95 -0.84
N ASP A 291 24.94 -5.90 -0.09
CA ASP A 291 24.00 -5.27 0.85
C ASP A 291 22.85 -4.57 0.11
N VAL A 292 23.07 -4.15 -1.14
CA VAL A 292 22.11 -3.44 -1.98
C VAL A 292 21.60 -4.28 -3.16
N HIS A 293 21.79 -5.60 -3.11
CA HIS A 293 21.52 -6.48 -4.25
C HIS A 293 20.06 -6.39 -4.70
N TYR A 294 19.11 -6.39 -3.75
CA TYR A 294 17.68 -6.19 -4.01
C TYR A 294 17.42 -4.98 -4.92
N TYR A 295 17.85 -3.79 -4.49
CA TYR A 295 17.63 -2.56 -5.24
C TYR A 295 18.41 -2.53 -6.55
N SER A 296 19.60 -3.13 -6.61
CA SER A 296 20.41 -3.15 -7.83
C SER A 296 19.80 -4.02 -8.92
N GLU A 297 19.17 -5.13 -8.55
CA GLU A 297 18.45 -6.00 -9.48
C GLU A 297 17.24 -5.29 -10.09
N HIS A 298 16.45 -4.58 -9.27
CA HIS A 298 15.27 -3.83 -9.73
C HIS A 298 15.64 -2.67 -10.66
N ILE A 299 16.85 -2.10 -10.57
CA ILE A 299 17.29 -1.09 -11.55
C ILE A 299 17.34 -1.65 -12.97
N GLU A 300 17.76 -2.91 -13.14
CA GLU A 300 17.94 -3.53 -14.45
C GLU A 300 16.67 -4.22 -14.94
N VAL A 301 16.04 -5.02 -14.07
CA VAL A 301 14.91 -5.89 -14.44
C VAL A 301 13.65 -5.08 -14.69
N ASP A 302 13.36 -4.07 -13.87
CA ASP A 302 12.09 -3.33 -13.94
C ASP A 302 12.01 -2.42 -15.18
N ILE A 303 13.14 -2.10 -15.82
CA ILE A 303 13.12 -1.42 -17.13
C ILE A 303 12.40 -2.30 -18.16
N GLY A 304 12.69 -3.61 -18.14
CA GLY A 304 12.04 -4.61 -18.99
C GLY A 304 10.58 -4.79 -18.59
N HIS A 305 10.30 -4.95 -17.30
CA HIS A 305 8.93 -5.07 -16.80
C HIS A 305 8.06 -3.86 -17.16
N ALA A 306 8.57 -2.64 -17.00
CA ALA A 306 7.84 -1.42 -17.33
C ALA A 306 7.42 -1.41 -18.81
N ASP A 307 8.33 -1.76 -19.72
CA ASP A 307 8.01 -1.86 -21.14
C ASP A 307 7.02 -3.00 -21.43
N GLY A 308 7.19 -4.15 -20.78
CA GLY A 308 6.30 -5.29 -20.85
C GLY A 308 4.87 -4.98 -20.39
N TRP A 309 4.70 -4.39 -19.21
CA TRP A 309 3.40 -3.97 -18.69
C TRP A 309 2.71 -2.97 -19.63
N LEU A 310 3.44 -2.01 -20.20
CA LEU A 310 2.87 -1.02 -21.12
C LEU A 310 2.46 -1.66 -22.45
N ASN A 311 3.37 -2.39 -23.10
CA ASN A 311 3.18 -2.87 -24.48
C ASN A 311 2.51 -4.24 -24.59
N ASN A 312 2.75 -5.13 -23.62
CA ASN A 312 2.27 -6.52 -23.65
C ASN A 312 1.09 -6.77 -22.70
N VAL A 313 0.75 -5.83 -21.81
CA VAL A 313 -0.44 -5.92 -20.94
C VAL A 313 -1.46 -4.83 -21.26
N ILE A 314 -1.08 -3.55 -21.13
CA ILE A 314 -2.02 -2.42 -21.23
C ILE A 314 -2.49 -2.21 -22.67
N VAL A 315 -1.60 -2.20 -23.66
CA VAL A 315 -1.97 -2.04 -25.08
C VAL A 315 -2.94 -3.12 -25.57
N PRO A 316 -2.72 -4.43 -25.34
CA PRO A 316 -3.69 -5.47 -25.72
C PRO A 316 -5.05 -5.29 -25.04
N ILE A 317 -5.07 -4.88 -23.77
CA ILE A 317 -6.31 -4.57 -23.06
C ILE A 317 -7.02 -3.39 -23.70
N GLY A 318 -6.30 -2.32 -24.04
CA GLY A 318 -6.85 -1.15 -24.74
C GLY A 318 -7.43 -1.48 -26.12
N ASN A 319 -6.76 -2.37 -26.87
CA ASN A 319 -7.25 -2.86 -28.16
C ASN A 319 -8.59 -3.61 -28.03
N LYS A 320 -8.75 -4.40 -26.97
CA LYS A 320 -9.96 -5.21 -26.74
C LYS A 320 -11.09 -4.44 -26.06
N ASN A 321 -10.75 -3.55 -25.13
CA ASN A 321 -11.68 -2.77 -24.33
C ASN A 321 -11.14 -1.34 -24.14
N PRO A 322 -11.41 -0.42 -25.09
CA PRO A 322 -10.92 0.95 -25.01
C PRO A 322 -11.35 1.70 -23.72
N ALA A 323 -12.52 1.38 -23.17
CA ALA A 323 -12.99 1.97 -21.91
C ALA A 323 -12.12 1.62 -20.69
N ALA A 324 -11.31 0.55 -20.78
CA ALA A 324 -10.35 0.19 -19.74
C ALA A 324 -9.21 1.21 -19.60
N LEU A 325 -8.89 1.95 -20.67
CA LEU A 325 -7.73 2.85 -20.69
C LEU A 325 -7.88 4.03 -19.72
N GLU A 326 -9.09 4.56 -19.55
CA GLU A 326 -9.35 5.60 -18.55
C GLU A 326 -9.14 5.08 -17.12
N GLU A 327 -9.49 3.82 -16.85
CA GLU A 327 -9.27 3.18 -15.55
C GLU A 327 -7.78 2.91 -15.30
N VAL A 328 -7.03 2.45 -16.32
CA VAL A 328 -5.58 2.31 -16.26
C VAL A 328 -4.92 3.65 -15.96
N TYR A 329 -5.25 4.69 -16.72
CA TYR A 329 -4.70 6.03 -16.53
C TYR A 329 -5.03 6.60 -15.15
N SER A 330 -6.27 6.39 -14.67
CA SER A 330 -6.67 6.78 -13.31
C SER A 330 -5.87 6.04 -12.24
N GLY A 331 -5.57 4.76 -12.46
CA GLY A 331 -4.73 3.97 -11.55
C GLY A 331 -3.28 4.43 -11.53
N ALA A 332 -2.74 4.79 -12.69
CA ALA A 332 -1.42 5.37 -12.82
C ALA A 332 -1.31 6.69 -12.05
N ALA A 333 -2.26 7.61 -12.24
CA ALA A 333 -2.33 8.87 -11.50
C ALA A 333 -2.45 8.64 -9.98
N LEU A 334 -3.31 7.68 -9.56
CA LEU A 334 -3.45 7.30 -8.14
C LEU A 334 -2.12 6.82 -7.55
N ARG A 335 -1.39 5.95 -8.24
CA ARG A 335 -0.09 5.43 -7.78
C ARG A 335 0.93 6.56 -7.63
N LEU A 336 1.07 7.41 -8.64
CA LEU A 336 2.03 8.51 -8.62
C LEU A 336 1.73 9.50 -7.48
N GLN A 337 0.46 9.82 -7.25
CA GLN A 337 0.07 10.74 -6.20
C GLN A 337 0.26 10.17 -4.80
N THR A 338 -0.17 8.92 -4.58
CA THR A 338 0.05 8.25 -3.29
C THR A 338 1.55 8.08 -3.01
N CYS A 339 2.37 7.88 -4.05
CA CYS A 339 3.84 7.91 -3.92
C CYS A 339 4.35 9.28 -3.50
N CYS A 340 3.90 10.35 -4.16
CA CYS A 340 4.32 11.71 -3.82
C CYS A 340 3.98 12.06 -2.37
N ASP A 341 2.73 11.78 -1.95
CA ASP A 341 2.28 12.03 -0.58
C ASP A 341 3.14 11.25 0.43
N TYR A 342 3.48 9.99 0.11
CA TYR A 342 4.36 9.16 0.94
C TYR A 342 5.78 9.71 0.99
N TYR A 343 6.34 10.14 -0.14
CA TYR A 343 7.70 10.68 -0.22
C TYR A 343 7.84 12.01 0.52
N ASP A 344 6.84 12.89 0.45
CA ASP A 344 6.79 14.12 1.24
C ASP A 344 6.85 13.79 2.74
N CYS A 345 5.99 12.88 3.19
CA CYS A 345 5.91 12.45 4.60
C CYS A 345 7.21 11.77 5.07
N LEU A 346 7.79 10.89 4.24
CA LEU A 346 9.02 10.18 4.57
C LEU A 346 10.21 11.13 4.63
N LEU A 347 10.34 12.08 3.71
CA LEU A 347 11.43 13.05 3.73
C LEU A 347 11.37 13.92 4.98
N GLU A 348 10.17 14.35 5.40
CA GLU A 348 9.99 15.07 6.66
C GLU A 348 10.42 14.22 7.87
N ALA A 349 9.96 12.97 7.94
CA ALA A 349 10.33 12.05 9.02
C ALA A 349 11.85 11.82 9.10
N LEU A 350 12.52 11.65 7.95
CA LEU A 350 13.97 11.50 7.88
C LEU A 350 14.67 12.77 8.38
N ARG A 351 14.25 13.96 7.98
CA ARG A 351 14.85 15.22 8.44
C ARG A 351 14.72 15.40 9.95
N THR A 352 13.56 15.11 10.52
CA THR A 352 13.35 15.18 11.98
C THR A 352 14.21 14.17 12.75
N LEU A 353 14.53 13.02 12.16
CA LEU A 353 15.47 12.08 12.79
C LEU A 353 16.88 12.66 12.92
N ALA A 354 17.38 13.40 11.92
CA ALA A 354 18.68 14.05 12.00
C ALA A 354 18.72 15.12 13.11
N ASP A 355 17.66 15.91 13.25
CA ASP A 355 17.60 16.94 14.29
C ASP A 355 17.74 16.32 15.69
N ARG A 356 17.05 15.21 15.95
CA ARG A 356 17.15 14.48 17.23
C ARG A 356 18.52 13.87 17.48
N GLU A 357 19.19 13.36 16.44
CA GLU A 357 20.57 12.86 16.55
C GLU A 357 21.53 14.01 16.89
N SER A 358 21.34 15.18 16.29
CA SER A 358 22.18 16.36 16.53
C SER A 358 22.00 16.95 17.94
N GLU A 359 20.77 16.97 18.45
CA GLU A 359 20.46 17.42 19.82
C GLU A 359 20.97 16.43 20.87
N GLY A 360 20.85 15.12 20.60
CA GLY A 360 21.34 14.06 21.50
C GLY A 360 22.86 13.94 21.55
N ALA A 361 23.58 14.37 20.51
CA ALA A 361 25.04 14.41 20.48
C ALA A 361 25.64 15.70 21.10
N ALA A 362 24.82 16.74 21.30
CA ALA A 362 25.21 18.02 21.89
C ALA A 362 25.04 18.07 23.43
N LEU A 363 24.44 17.03 24.03
CA LEU A 363 24.28 16.81 25.47
C LEU A 363 25.28 15.76 25.95
#